data_AF-A0A9W6M0V3-F1
#
_entry.id   AF-A0A9W6M0V3-F1
#
_cell.length_a   1.000
_cell.length_b   1.000
_cell.length_c   1.000
_cell.angle_alpha   90.00
_cell.angle_beta   90.00
_cell.angle_gamma   90.00
#
_symmetry.space_group_name_H-M   'P 1'
#
loop_
_entity.id
_entity.type
_entity.pdbx_description
1 polymer ?
#
loop_
_entity_poly.entity_id
_entity_poly.type
_entity_poly.pdbx_seq_one_letter_code
_entity_poly.pdbx_strand_id
1 'polypeptide(L)'
;MSLFKRHPKHDDGHSRDDDVAVERYEYLLATAQPDMITKMHLEAFAKLSDEQRDVVFQRFVDHAATPDDRPIDATPATLARVATDAETRRPGSLLRILGPQGADGSGDNVLLATISGLIVASPLAAALFPYDYGAGTGLWSEDADDSFDY
;
A
#
# COMPACT_ATOMS: atom_id res chain seq x y z
N MET A 1 37.22 31.48 20.45
CA MET A 1 35.83 31.00 20.63
C MET A 1 35.30 30.56 19.28
N SER A 2 35.21 29.25 19.09
CA SER A 2 34.67 28.60 17.89
C SER A 2 33.16 28.49 18.04
N LEU A 3 32.40 28.99 17.06
CA LEU A 3 30.95 28.76 16.97
C LEU A 3 30.64 28.39 15.53
N PHE A 4 30.67 27.09 15.27
CA PHE A 4 29.97 26.45 14.17
C PHE A 4 28.49 26.87 14.19
N LYS A 5 27.94 27.32 13.06
CA LYS A 5 26.49 27.40 12.89
C LYS A 5 26.08 26.80 11.55
N ARG A 6 25.69 25.53 11.66
CA ARG A 6 24.64 24.78 10.95
C ARG A 6 24.53 24.94 9.43
N HIS A 7 24.80 23.82 8.75
CA HIS A 7 24.16 23.44 7.49
C HIS A 7 22.62 23.46 7.62
N PRO A 8 21.88 24.07 6.68
CA PRO A 8 20.49 23.73 6.40
C PRO A 8 20.40 22.52 5.45
N LYS A 9 19.33 21.76 5.65
CA LYS A 9 19.04 20.37 5.28
C LYS A 9 18.92 20.08 3.79
N HIS A 10 19.36 18.89 3.38
CA HIS A 10 18.79 18.16 2.26
C HIS A 10 17.42 17.61 2.71
N ASP A 11 16.32 18.01 2.06
CA ASP A 11 14.99 17.37 2.23
C ASP A 11 14.08 17.58 0.99
N ASP A 12 14.65 17.74 -0.23
CA ASP A 12 13.89 17.98 -1.47
C ASP A 12 13.66 16.70 -2.32
N GLY A 13 14.12 15.53 -1.85
CA GLY A 13 14.04 14.27 -2.57
C GLY A 13 12.70 13.55 -2.38
N HIS A 14 12.22 13.46 -1.14
CA HIS A 14 11.05 12.64 -0.80
C HIS A 14 9.74 13.19 -1.39
N SER A 15 9.55 14.53 -1.44
CA SER A 15 8.31 15.10 -1.99
C SER A 15 8.14 14.83 -3.50
N ARG A 16 9.24 14.79 -4.28
CA ARG A 16 9.14 14.52 -5.72
C ARG A 16 8.93 13.05 -6.01
N ASP A 17 9.56 12.16 -5.25
CA ASP A 17 9.40 10.72 -5.42
C ASP A 17 7.99 10.28 -4.99
N ASP A 18 7.43 10.88 -3.94
CA ASP A 18 6.04 10.65 -3.49
C ASP A 18 5.02 11.14 -4.54
N ASP A 19 5.20 12.34 -5.10
CA ASP A 19 4.33 12.89 -6.15
C ASP A 19 4.34 12.01 -7.41
N VAL A 20 5.53 11.51 -7.79
CA VAL A 20 5.69 10.59 -8.93
C VAL A 20 5.06 9.22 -8.64
N ALA A 21 5.14 8.72 -7.40
CA ALA A 21 4.50 7.47 -7.01
C ALA A 21 2.96 7.58 -7.10
N VAL A 22 2.40 8.71 -6.68
CA VAL A 22 0.95 8.99 -6.80
C VAL A 22 0.53 9.09 -8.27
N GLU A 23 1.23 9.87 -9.10
CA GLU A 23 0.91 10.03 -10.53
C GLU A 23 0.97 8.68 -11.29
N ARG A 24 1.96 7.83 -10.98
CA ARG A 24 2.08 6.48 -11.54
C ARG A 24 0.92 5.59 -11.10
N TYR A 25 0.58 5.62 -9.81
CA TYR A 25 -0.55 4.89 -9.26
C TYR A 25 -1.88 5.30 -9.91
N GLU A 26 -2.11 6.60 -10.10
CA GLU A 26 -3.27 7.13 -10.82
C GLU A 26 -3.30 6.69 -12.29
N TYR A 27 -2.15 6.70 -12.98
CA TYR A 27 -2.07 6.23 -14.37
C TYR A 27 -2.40 4.74 -14.53
N LEU A 28 -1.98 3.90 -13.57
CA LEU A 28 -2.33 2.48 -13.55
C LEU A 28 -3.82 2.26 -13.33
N LEU A 29 -4.43 2.99 -12.40
CA LEU A 29 -5.88 2.93 -12.21
C LEU A 29 -6.64 3.42 -13.44
N ALA A 30 -6.10 4.39 -14.18
CA ALA A 30 -6.71 4.91 -15.40
C ALA A 30 -6.55 3.98 -16.62
N THR A 31 -5.52 3.13 -16.66
CA THR A 31 -5.15 2.35 -17.88
C THR A 31 -5.20 0.84 -17.73
N ALA A 32 -5.13 0.30 -16.51
CA ALA A 32 -5.34 -1.12 -16.27
C ALA A 32 -6.82 -1.46 -16.42
N GLN A 33 -7.12 -2.65 -16.97
CA GLN A 33 -8.48 -3.15 -16.96
C GLN A 33 -8.91 -3.42 -15.51
N PRO A 34 -10.10 -2.99 -15.05
CA PRO A 34 -10.57 -3.22 -13.68
C PRO A 34 -10.54 -4.71 -13.26
N ASP A 35 -10.75 -5.61 -14.21
CA ASP A 35 -10.64 -7.06 -13.98
C ASP A 35 -9.21 -7.49 -13.58
N MET A 36 -8.18 -6.83 -14.09
CA MET A 36 -6.79 -7.12 -13.75
C MET A 36 -6.44 -6.61 -12.34
N ILE A 37 -6.93 -5.42 -11.97
CA ILE A 37 -6.78 -4.87 -10.61
C ILE A 37 -7.47 -5.79 -9.60
N THR A 38 -8.68 -6.25 -9.92
CA THR A 38 -9.44 -7.19 -9.08
C THR A 38 -8.68 -8.49 -8.86
N LYS A 39 -8.07 -9.06 -9.91
CA LYS A 39 -7.25 -10.28 -9.78
C LYS A 39 -6.03 -10.08 -8.90
N MET A 40 -5.36 -8.92 -9.00
CA MET A 40 -4.22 -8.58 -8.15
C MET A 40 -4.63 -8.48 -6.67
N HIS A 41 -5.73 -7.78 -6.37
CA HIS A 41 -6.26 -7.72 -5.00
C HIS A 41 -6.70 -9.09 -4.50
N LEU A 42 -7.32 -9.91 -5.35
CA LEU A 42 -7.71 -11.28 -5.00
C LEU A 42 -6.50 -12.12 -4.59
N GLU A 43 -5.41 -12.09 -5.37
CA GLU A 43 -4.19 -12.81 -5.03
C GLU A 43 -3.57 -12.32 -3.72
N ALA A 44 -3.57 -11.01 -3.47
CA ALA A 44 -3.04 -10.45 -2.24
C ALA A 44 -3.88 -10.86 -1.02
N PHE A 45 -5.20 -10.69 -1.09
CA PHE A 45 -6.09 -11.06 0.02
C PHE A 45 -6.15 -12.57 0.26
N ALA A 46 -5.99 -13.40 -0.77
CA ALA A 46 -5.93 -14.86 -0.62
C ALA A 46 -4.69 -15.34 0.15
N LYS A 47 -3.62 -14.53 0.24
CA LYS A 47 -2.41 -14.83 1.01
C LYS A 47 -2.50 -14.41 2.47
N LEU A 48 -3.54 -13.67 2.87
CA LEU A 48 -3.80 -13.29 4.26
C LEU A 48 -4.43 -14.46 5.04
N SER A 49 -4.11 -14.55 6.33
CA SER A 49 -4.85 -15.42 7.25
C SER A 49 -6.31 -14.99 7.39
N ASP A 50 -7.17 -15.86 7.89
CA ASP A 50 -8.58 -15.57 8.09
C ASP A 50 -8.76 -14.37 9.03
N GLU A 51 -7.98 -14.33 10.13
CA GLU A 51 -7.99 -13.21 11.08
C GLU A 51 -7.54 -11.90 10.45
N GLN A 52 -6.54 -11.93 9.58
CA GLN A 52 -6.08 -10.75 8.87
C GLN A 52 -7.14 -10.21 7.90
N ARG A 53 -7.88 -11.11 7.22
CA ARG A 53 -9.00 -10.70 6.36
C ARG A 53 -10.17 -10.13 7.14
N ASP A 54 -10.44 -10.65 8.34
CA ASP A 54 -11.45 -10.07 9.22
C ASP A 54 -11.08 -8.64 9.64
N VAL A 55 -9.80 -8.36 9.91
CA VAL A 55 -9.37 -6.97 10.19
C VAL A 55 -9.54 -6.07 8.96
N VAL A 56 -9.19 -6.55 7.76
CA VAL A 56 -9.41 -5.81 6.51
C VAL A 56 -10.89 -5.52 6.30
N PHE A 57 -11.74 -6.52 6.53
CA PHE A 57 -13.19 -6.38 6.46
C PHE A 57 -13.70 -5.29 7.42
N GLN A 58 -13.28 -5.31 8.69
CA GLN A 58 -13.69 -4.28 9.65
C GLN A 58 -13.27 -2.88 9.23
N ARG A 59 -12.04 -2.71 8.70
CA ARG A 59 -11.58 -1.42 8.18
C ARG A 59 -12.46 -0.89 7.05
N PHE A 60 -12.87 -1.74 6.12
CA PHE A 60 -13.84 -1.32 5.11
C PHE A 60 -15.19 -0.94 5.72
N VAL A 61 -15.72 -1.72 6.67
CA VAL A 61 -16.99 -1.39 7.34
C VAL A 61 -16.91 -0.01 8.00
N ASP A 62 -15.81 0.29 8.67
CA ASP A 62 -15.62 1.51 9.45
C ASP A 62 -15.29 2.74 8.59
N HIS A 63 -14.59 2.55 7.47
CA HIS A 63 -13.96 3.66 6.72
C HIS A 63 -14.36 3.76 5.24
N ALA A 64 -15.22 2.87 4.77
CA ALA A 64 -15.82 2.98 3.45
C ALA A 64 -16.46 4.36 3.21
N ALA A 65 -16.10 4.99 2.10
CA ALA A 65 -16.60 6.31 1.74
C ALA A 65 -18.09 6.28 1.36
N THR A 66 -18.58 5.16 0.83
CA THR A 66 -19.98 4.93 0.49
C THR A 66 -20.47 3.59 1.04
N PRO A 67 -21.78 3.40 1.26
CA PRO A 67 -22.31 2.10 1.68
C PRO A 67 -21.99 0.96 0.71
N ASP A 68 -21.88 1.25 -0.59
CA ASP A 68 -21.53 0.26 -1.61
C ASP A 68 -20.05 -0.17 -1.55
N ASP A 69 -19.18 0.62 -0.89
CA ASP A 69 -17.79 0.25 -0.62
C ASP A 69 -17.67 -0.67 0.62
N ARG A 70 -18.78 -1.14 1.20
CA ARG A 70 -18.74 -2.07 2.33
C ARG A 70 -18.86 -3.51 1.84
N PRO A 71 -17.87 -4.37 2.10
CA PRO A 71 -17.96 -5.77 1.77
C PRO A 71 -19.04 -6.46 2.61
N ILE A 72 -19.66 -7.49 2.04
CA ILE A 72 -20.68 -8.29 2.73
C ILE A 72 -20.07 -9.40 3.59
N ASP A 73 -18.82 -9.79 3.29
CA ASP A 73 -18.04 -10.80 4.00
C ASP A 73 -16.53 -10.57 3.83
N ALA A 74 -15.73 -11.30 4.60
CA ALA A 74 -14.26 -11.25 4.57
C ALA A 74 -13.63 -12.23 3.56
N THR A 75 -14.38 -12.69 2.55
CA THR A 75 -13.80 -13.57 1.53
C THR A 75 -12.84 -12.78 0.65
N PRO A 76 -11.72 -13.37 0.18
CA PRO A 76 -10.77 -12.68 -0.69
C PRO A 76 -11.41 -12.06 -1.93
N ALA A 77 -12.41 -12.74 -2.52
CA ALA A 77 -13.11 -12.27 -3.71
C ALA A 77 -13.99 -11.04 -3.43
N THR A 78 -14.73 -11.04 -2.32
CA THR A 78 -15.55 -9.87 -1.92
C THR A 78 -14.67 -8.67 -1.62
N LEU A 79 -13.60 -8.87 -0.83
CA LEU A 79 -12.65 -7.79 -0.50
C LEU A 79 -11.98 -7.22 -1.76
N ALA A 80 -11.55 -8.08 -2.69
CA ALA A 80 -10.91 -7.66 -3.93
C ALA A 80 -11.83 -6.83 -4.82
N ARG A 81 -13.08 -7.28 -4.98
CA ARG A 81 -14.07 -6.58 -5.79
C ARG A 81 -14.35 -5.19 -5.22
N VAL A 82 -14.62 -5.11 -3.93
CA VAL A 82 -14.93 -3.85 -3.25
C VAL A 82 -13.72 -2.90 -3.29
N ALA A 83 -12.50 -3.41 -3.10
CA ALA A 83 -11.28 -2.63 -3.25
C ALA A 83 -11.16 -2.01 -4.65
N THR A 84 -11.36 -2.81 -5.70
CA THR A 84 -11.33 -2.30 -7.09
C THR A 84 -12.42 -1.28 -7.36
N ASP A 85 -13.65 -1.54 -6.91
CA ASP A 85 -14.79 -0.64 -7.12
C ASP A 85 -14.56 0.71 -6.41
N ALA A 86 -13.97 0.68 -5.22
CA ALA A 86 -13.57 1.89 -4.48
C ALA A 86 -12.46 2.66 -5.20
N GLU A 87 -11.38 1.98 -5.63
CA GLU A 87 -10.25 2.59 -6.35
C GLU A 87 -10.65 3.17 -7.70
N THR A 88 -11.52 2.46 -8.44
CA THR A 88 -12.05 2.93 -9.74
C THR A 88 -12.86 4.20 -9.58
N ARG A 89 -13.65 4.30 -8.50
CA ARG A 89 -14.43 5.51 -8.19
C ARG A 89 -13.56 6.66 -7.72
N ARG A 90 -12.59 6.37 -6.85
CA ARG A 90 -11.71 7.36 -6.23
C ARG A 90 -10.34 6.73 -6.00
N PRO A 91 -9.35 7.05 -6.86
CA PRO A 91 -7.97 6.66 -6.66
C PRO A 91 -7.46 6.95 -5.23
N GLY A 92 -6.74 5.99 -4.65
CA GLY A 92 -6.19 6.02 -3.31
C GLY A 92 -7.19 5.68 -2.20
N SER A 93 -8.36 5.13 -2.54
CA SER A 93 -9.38 4.78 -1.54
C SER A 93 -8.94 3.65 -0.62
N LEU A 94 -8.31 2.62 -1.14
CA LEU A 94 -7.81 1.49 -0.39
C LEU A 94 -6.72 1.91 0.60
N LEU A 95 -5.79 2.79 0.17
CA LEU A 95 -4.76 3.36 1.06
C LEU A 95 -5.38 4.17 2.20
N ARG A 96 -6.47 4.89 1.95
CA ARG A 96 -7.18 5.64 2.99
C ARG A 96 -7.94 4.73 3.96
N ILE A 97 -8.56 3.67 3.45
CA ILE A 97 -9.33 2.70 4.24
C ILE A 97 -8.39 1.85 5.12
N LEU A 98 -7.28 1.41 4.54
CA LEU A 98 -6.30 0.54 5.20
C LEU A 98 -5.21 1.32 5.94
N GLY A 99 -5.11 2.62 5.70
CA GLY A 99 -4.06 3.50 6.23
C GLY A 99 -4.01 3.60 7.75
N PRO A 100 -2.93 4.15 8.30
CA PRO A 100 -2.82 4.47 9.71
C PRO A 100 -3.93 5.45 10.11
N GLN A 101 -4.78 5.01 11.02
CA GLN A 101 -5.87 5.80 11.58
C GLN A 101 -5.38 6.43 12.88
N GLY A 102 -4.82 7.63 12.81
CA GLY A 102 -4.31 8.32 14.00
C GLY A 102 -2.90 7.89 14.44
N ALA A 103 -2.23 8.75 15.19
CA ALA A 103 -0.84 8.60 15.64
C ALA A 103 -0.68 7.67 16.85
N ASP A 104 -1.61 6.75 17.04
CA ASP A 104 -1.64 5.74 18.07
C ASP A 104 -1.03 4.49 17.45
N GLY A 105 0.25 4.25 17.70
CA GLY A 105 1.08 3.20 17.09
C GLY A 105 0.69 1.76 17.45
N SER A 106 -0.59 1.39 17.34
CA SER A 106 -1.08 0.01 17.30
C SER A 106 -0.63 -0.67 16.00
N GLY A 107 -0.53 -2.01 16.01
CA GLY A 107 0.03 -2.86 14.94
C GLY A 107 -0.70 -2.83 13.58
N ASP A 108 -1.49 -1.80 13.34
CA ASP A 108 -2.26 -1.48 12.16
C ASP A 108 -1.40 -1.19 10.91
N ASN A 109 -0.22 -0.62 11.13
CA ASN A 109 0.77 -0.36 10.08
C ASN A 109 1.29 -1.66 9.45
N VAL A 110 1.28 -2.77 10.21
CA VAL A 110 1.78 -4.08 9.77
C VAL A 110 0.85 -4.69 8.71
N LEU A 111 -0.46 -4.50 8.81
CA LEU A 111 -1.42 -5.08 7.86
C LEU A 111 -1.31 -4.43 6.48
N LEU A 112 -1.20 -3.11 6.42
CA LEU A 112 -1.01 -2.41 5.15
C LEU A 112 0.35 -2.76 4.53
N ALA A 113 1.42 -2.79 5.33
CA ALA A 113 2.74 -3.25 4.87
C ALA A 113 2.69 -4.68 4.31
N THR A 114 1.94 -5.58 4.95
CA THR A 114 1.74 -6.95 4.48
C THR A 114 1.01 -6.96 3.14
N ILE A 115 -0.14 -6.28 3.01
CA ILE A 115 -0.93 -6.27 1.77
C ILE A 115 -0.14 -5.64 0.62
N SER A 116 0.51 -4.50 0.86
CA SER A 116 1.38 -3.85 -0.13
C SER A 116 2.53 -4.76 -0.55
N GLY A 117 3.19 -5.43 0.40
CA GLY A 117 4.22 -6.44 0.10
C GLY A 117 3.69 -7.61 -0.72
N LEU A 118 2.46 -8.08 -0.44
CA LEU A 118 1.83 -9.19 -1.17
C LEU A 118 1.41 -8.81 -2.60
N ILE A 119 0.95 -7.58 -2.81
CA ILE A 119 0.65 -7.02 -4.13
C ILE A 119 1.93 -6.87 -4.94
N VAL A 120 2.99 -6.32 -4.36
CA VAL A 120 4.32 -6.21 -5.00
C VAL A 120 4.95 -7.60 -5.24
N ALA A 121 4.55 -8.63 -4.51
CA ALA A 121 4.97 -10.01 -4.78
C ALA A 121 4.05 -10.76 -5.77
N SER A 122 3.04 -10.11 -6.37
CA SER A 122 2.14 -10.77 -7.32
C SER A 122 2.80 -10.92 -8.70
N PRO A 123 2.77 -12.11 -9.33
CA PRO A 123 3.21 -12.28 -10.70
C PRO A 123 2.34 -11.50 -11.70
N LEU A 124 1.06 -11.25 -11.37
CA LEU A 124 0.20 -10.37 -12.17
C LEU A 124 0.61 -8.90 -12.06
N ALA A 125 1.06 -8.47 -10.87
CA ALA A 125 1.71 -7.16 -10.74
C ALA A 125 2.98 -7.11 -11.61
N ALA A 126 3.86 -8.11 -11.55
CA ALA A 126 5.04 -8.17 -12.43
C ALA A 126 4.73 -8.02 -13.93
N ALA A 127 3.61 -8.58 -14.39
CA ALA A 127 3.15 -8.42 -15.77
C ALA A 127 2.61 -7.01 -16.10
N LEU A 128 2.06 -6.30 -15.12
CA LEU A 128 1.57 -4.93 -15.25
C LEU A 128 2.69 -3.88 -15.07
N PHE A 129 3.78 -4.24 -14.39
CA PHE A 129 4.93 -3.37 -14.08
C PHE A 129 6.25 -3.85 -14.71
N PRO A 130 6.32 -4.11 -16.04
CA PRO A 130 7.49 -4.75 -16.65
C PRO A 130 8.77 -3.89 -16.63
N TYR A 131 8.67 -2.58 -16.40
CA TYR A 131 9.82 -1.65 -16.37
C TYR A 131 10.22 -1.19 -14.96
N ASP A 132 9.42 -1.51 -13.93
CA ASP A 132 9.64 -1.01 -12.55
C ASP A 132 10.12 -2.13 -11.59
N TYR A 133 9.94 -3.40 -11.96
CA TYR A 133 10.47 -4.54 -11.18
C TYR A 133 12.00 -4.61 -11.12
N GLY A 134 12.70 -3.85 -11.98
CA GLY A 134 14.16 -3.72 -11.96
C GLY A 134 14.69 -2.73 -10.91
N ALA A 135 13.82 -1.96 -10.25
CA ALA A 135 14.18 -0.95 -9.24
C ALA A 135 13.61 -1.30 -7.85
N GLY A 136 13.42 -2.59 -7.55
CA GLY A 136 12.57 -3.06 -6.45
C GLY A 136 13.19 -4.01 -5.42
N THR A 137 14.50 -3.94 -5.13
CA THR A 137 15.06 -4.58 -3.91
C THR A 137 15.94 -3.63 -3.07
N GLY A 138 15.76 -2.32 -3.17
CA GLY A 138 16.65 -1.35 -2.51
C GLY A 138 15.96 -0.22 -1.74
N LEU A 139 14.69 -0.36 -1.34
CA LEU A 139 14.01 0.71 -0.59
C LEU A 139 13.29 0.25 0.70
N TRP A 140 13.54 -0.97 1.17
CA TRP A 140 13.04 -1.46 2.47
C TRP A 140 14.04 -2.41 3.18
N SER A 141 15.34 -2.17 2.99
CA SER A 141 16.42 -2.64 3.88
C SER A 141 17.47 -1.53 3.98
N GLU A 142 18.15 -1.48 5.13
CA GLU A 142 18.92 -0.36 5.70
C GLU A 142 17.99 0.68 6.36
N ASP A 143 17.64 0.58 7.64
CA ASP A 143 18.56 0.53 8.78
C ASP A 143 18.14 -0.51 9.84
N ALA A 144 18.67 -1.73 9.75
CA ALA A 144 18.93 -2.52 10.94
C ALA A 144 20.37 -2.19 11.34
N ASP A 145 20.53 -1.29 12.31
CA ASP A 145 21.82 -0.96 12.93
C ASP A 145 22.33 -2.20 13.69
N ASP A 146 22.95 -3.12 12.96
CA ASP A 146 23.73 -4.22 13.51
C ASP A 146 25.14 -3.69 13.82
N SER A 147 25.24 -2.98 14.95
CA SER A 147 26.52 -2.62 15.53
C SER A 147 27.12 -3.84 16.25
N PHE A 148 27.75 -4.71 15.47
CA PHE A 148 28.72 -5.68 16.00
C PHE A 148 29.99 -4.93 16.43
N ASP A 149 30.11 -4.69 17.73
CA ASP A 149 31.37 -4.30 18.38
C ASP A 149 32.37 -5.47 18.28
N TYR A 150 33.61 -5.19 17.86
CA TYR A 150 34.75 -6.13 17.90
C TYR A 150 35.91 -5.51 18.67
#